data_AF-A0A8H9D8T4-F1
#
_entry.id   AF-A0A8H9D8T4-F1
#
_cell.length_a   1.000
_cell.length_b   1.000
_cell.length_c   1.000
_cell.angle_alpha   90.00
_cell.angle_beta   90.00
_cell.angle_gamma   90.00
#
_symmetry.space_group_name_H-M   'P 1'
#
loop_
_entity.id
_entity.type
_entity.pdbx_description
1 polymer ?
#
loop_
_entity_poly.entity_id
_entity_poly.type
_entity_poly.pdbx_seq_one_letter_code
_entity_poly.pdbx_strand_id
1 'polypeptide(L)'
;MTYRGYPGRPAQDRAAIARAFVAKMIYNLPTTRALLERLATDKSLRRLCGWENKHEVPDEWTFSRAFSEFAKSRLPERVHEALIRKNYAEVLVGHLSRDSTAIEAREKPVKKPVTESAPTRRGRPKQGEDIGPRNR
;
A
#
# COMPACT_ATOMS: atom_id res chain seq x y z
N MET A 1 5.51 -38.58 -51.58
CA MET A 1 6.32 -38.64 -50.34
C MET A 1 6.47 -37.23 -49.80
N THR A 2 5.65 -36.84 -48.84
CA THR A 2 5.70 -35.51 -48.20
C THR A 2 6.53 -35.60 -46.92
N TYR A 3 7.69 -34.96 -46.91
CA TYR A 3 8.53 -34.83 -45.72
C TYR A 3 7.75 -34.03 -44.66
N ARG A 4 7.26 -34.69 -43.61
CA ARG A 4 6.83 -34.02 -42.38
C ARG A 4 8.11 -33.53 -41.71
N GLY A 5 8.39 -32.22 -41.82
CA GLY A 5 9.43 -31.58 -41.02
C GLY A 5 9.17 -31.87 -39.54
N TYR A 6 10.23 -32.21 -38.80
CA TYR A 6 10.15 -32.37 -37.36
C TYR A 6 9.52 -31.10 -36.76
N PRO A 7 8.52 -31.22 -35.86
CA PRO A 7 8.03 -30.04 -35.15
C PRO A 7 9.24 -29.38 -34.49
N GLY A 8 9.43 -28.08 -34.76
CA GLY A 8 10.53 -27.32 -34.15
C GLY A 8 10.49 -27.41 -32.63
N ARG A 9 11.57 -26.94 -31.97
CA ARG A 9 11.67 -26.93 -30.50
C ARG A 9 10.35 -26.41 -29.91
N PRO A 10 9.66 -27.19 -29.05
CA PRO A 10 8.39 -26.77 -28.49
C PRO A 10 8.58 -25.40 -27.83
N ALA A 11 7.63 -24.49 -28.05
CA ALA A 11 7.67 -23.19 -27.41
C ALA A 11 7.81 -23.42 -25.91
N GLN A 12 8.88 -22.87 -25.30
CA GLN A 12 9.05 -22.94 -23.86
C GLN A 12 7.77 -22.44 -23.19
N ASP A 13 7.35 -23.12 -22.13
CA ASP A 13 6.03 -22.95 -21.54
C ASP A 13 5.78 -21.48 -21.18
N ARG A 14 5.00 -20.78 -22.01
CA ARG A 14 4.65 -19.38 -21.80
C ARG A 14 3.83 -19.21 -20.53
N ALA A 15 3.13 -20.25 -20.08
CA ALA A 15 2.43 -20.21 -18.80
C ALA A 15 3.42 -20.15 -17.62
N ALA A 16 4.53 -20.89 -17.67
CA ALA A 16 5.57 -20.82 -16.64
C ALA A 16 6.22 -19.43 -16.56
N ILE A 17 6.51 -18.84 -17.73
CA ILE A 17 7.03 -17.47 -17.81
C ILE A 17 5.99 -16.46 -17.27
N ALA A 18 4.71 -16.62 -17.59
CA ALA A 18 3.64 -15.76 -17.07
C ALA A 18 3.51 -15.84 -15.55
N ARG A 19 3.59 -17.05 -14.96
CA ARG A 19 3.63 -17.24 -13.49
C ARG A 19 4.83 -16.56 -12.86
N ALA A 20 6.00 -16.66 -13.49
CA ALA A 20 7.20 -15.97 -13.03
C ALA A 20 7.07 -14.43 -13.08
N PHE A 21 6.31 -13.89 -14.03
CA PHE A 21 5.98 -12.46 -14.03
C PHE A 21 5.09 -12.05 -12.86
N VAL A 22 4.09 -12.87 -12.52
CA VAL A 22 3.28 -12.62 -11.31
C VAL A 22 4.16 -12.63 -10.07
N ALA A 23 5.06 -13.60 -9.95
CA ALA A 23 6.06 -13.62 -8.89
C ALA A 23 6.93 -12.35 -8.87
N LYS A 24 7.41 -11.88 -10.03
CA LYS A 24 8.19 -10.63 -10.12
C LYS A 24 7.46 -9.45 -9.46
N MET A 25 6.15 -9.33 -9.69
CA MET A 25 5.32 -8.25 -9.12
C MET A 25 5.11 -8.43 -7.61
N ILE A 26 4.82 -9.65 -7.15
CA ILE A 26 4.62 -9.94 -5.72
C ILE A 26 5.90 -9.66 -4.91
N TYR A 27 7.07 -10.07 -5.43
CA TYR A 27 8.36 -9.84 -4.78
C TYR A 27 8.96 -8.46 -5.07
N ASN A 28 8.22 -7.58 -5.77
CA ASN A 28 8.64 -6.24 -6.15
C ASN A 28 10.06 -6.18 -6.77
N LEU A 29 10.36 -7.14 -7.65
CA LEU A 29 11.68 -7.24 -8.28
C LEU A 29 11.75 -6.24 -9.45
N PRO A 30 12.71 -5.32 -9.48
CA PRO A 30 12.75 -4.27 -10.50
C PRO A 30 13.10 -4.82 -11.89
N THR A 31 14.07 -5.74 -11.96
CA THR A 31 14.64 -6.23 -13.22
C THR A 31 14.32 -7.70 -13.48
N THR A 32 14.36 -8.10 -14.75
CA THR A 32 14.26 -9.51 -15.18
C THR A 32 15.45 -10.33 -14.68
N ARG A 33 16.64 -9.73 -14.64
CA ARG A 33 17.82 -10.36 -14.06
C ARG A 33 17.64 -10.71 -12.58
N ALA A 34 17.07 -9.81 -11.78
CA ALA A 34 16.78 -10.08 -10.36
C ALA A 34 15.78 -11.25 -10.20
N LEU A 35 14.82 -11.38 -11.11
CA LEU A 35 13.90 -12.53 -11.13
C LEU A 35 14.65 -13.84 -11.42
N LEU A 36 15.55 -13.86 -12.40
CA LEU A 36 16.34 -15.05 -12.73
C LEU A 36 17.28 -15.46 -11.60
N GLU A 37 17.96 -14.50 -10.99
CA GLU A 37 18.81 -14.72 -9.80
C GLU A 37 17.99 -15.33 -8.64
N ARG A 38 16.75 -14.84 -8.45
CA ARG A 38 15.85 -15.37 -7.43
C ARG A 38 15.37 -16.79 -7.77
N LEU A 39 14.98 -17.07 -9.01
CA LEU A 39 14.57 -18.41 -9.46
C LEU A 39 15.70 -19.44 -9.40
N ALA A 40 16.94 -18.99 -9.60
CA ALA A 40 18.12 -19.83 -9.45
C ALA A 40 18.34 -20.28 -8.00
N THR A 41 18.10 -19.38 -7.05
CA THR A 41 18.34 -19.62 -5.61
C THR A 41 17.16 -20.32 -4.93
N ASP A 42 15.94 -19.87 -5.22
CA ASP A 42 14.73 -20.30 -4.52
C ASP A 42 14.03 -21.45 -5.27
N LYS A 43 14.17 -22.67 -4.73
CA LYS A 43 13.55 -23.88 -5.28
C LYS A 43 12.02 -23.84 -5.21
N SER A 44 11.46 -23.27 -4.14
CA SER A 44 10.01 -23.20 -3.95
C SER A 44 9.38 -22.28 -4.97
N LEU A 45 9.98 -21.09 -5.17
CA LEU A 45 9.52 -20.15 -6.20
C LEU A 45 9.59 -20.75 -7.61
N ARG A 46 10.68 -21.47 -7.90
CA ARG A 46 10.88 -22.13 -9.18
C ARG A 46 9.79 -23.16 -9.47
N ARG A 47 9.47 -24.00 -8.48
CA ARG A 47 8.39 -25.00 -8.55
C ARG A 47 7.02 -24.37 -8.70
N LEU A 48 6.75 -23.27 -7.99
CA LEU A 48 5.50 -22.51 -8.13
C LEU A 48 5.33 -21.99 -9.58
N CYS A 49 6.42 -21.58 -10.21
CA CYS A 49 6.41 -21.18 -11.61
C CYS A 49 6.26 -22.36 -12.58
N GLY A 50 6.47 -23.61 -12.13
CA GLY A 50 6.34 -24.82 -12.93
C GLY A 50 7.66 -25.35 -13.50
N TRP A 51 8.81 -24.93 -12.94
CA TRP A 51 10.12 -25.51 -13.24
C TRP A 51 10.59 -26.34 -12.05
N GLU A 52 11.00 -27.59 -12.30
CA GLU A 52 11.59 -28.45 -11.27
C GLU A 52 13.09 -28.17 -11.16
N ASN A 53 13.76 -28.06 -12.31
CA ASN A 53 15.20 -27.95 -12.38
C ASN A 53 15.64 -26.54 -12.79
N LYS A 54 16.85 -26.13 -12.38
CA LYS A 54 17.40 -24.83 -12.74
C LYS A 54 17.60 -24.68 -14.25
N HIS A 55 17.95 -25.77 -14.94
CA HIS A 55 18.20 -25.79 -16.39
C HIS A 55 16.93 -25.63 -17.23
N GLU A 56 15.75 -25.80 -16.65
CA GLU A 56 14.47 -25.61 -17.33
C GLU A 56 14.08 -24.13 -17.40
N VAL A 57 14.66 -23.29 -16.55
CA VAL A 57 14.42 -21.85 -16.52
C VAL A 57 15.04 -21.23 -17.78
N PRO A 58 14.24 -20.55 -18.62
CA PRO A 58 14.75 -19.87 -19.81
C PRO A 58 15.74 -18.74 -19.50
N ASP A 59 16.60 -18.45 -20.47
CA ASP A 59 17.46 -17.27 -20.41
C ASP A 59 16.68 -15.95 -20.53
N GLU A 60 17.32 -14.86 -20.12
CA GLU A 60 16.75 -13.51 -20.10
C GLU A 60 16.18 -13.06 -21.44
N TRP A 61 16.85 -13.39 -22.56
CA TRP A 61 16.37 -13.04 -23.89
C TRP A 61 14.98 -13.65 -24.18
N THR A 62 14.73 -14.87 -23.69
CA THR A 62 13.43 -15.53 -23.88
C THR A 62 12.35 -14.88 -23.03
N PHE A 63 12.68 -14.49 -21.78
CA PHE A 63 11.79 -13.70 -20.94
C PHE A 63 11.43 -12.36 -21.59
N SER A 64 12.40 -11.65 -22.17
CA SER A 64 12.17 -10.37 -22.85
C SER A 64 11.25 -10.51 -24.07
N ARG A 65 11.48 -11.56 -24.89
CA ARG A 65 10.59 -11.88 -26.02
C ARG A 65 9.17 -12.20 -25.56
N ALA A 66 9.05 -13.02 -24.52
CA ALA A 66 7.74 -13.39 -23.98
C ALA A 66 7.01 -12.20 -23.37
N PHE A 67 7.73 -11.32 -22.66
CA PHE A 67 7.17 -10.09 -22.13
C PHE A 67 6.63 -9.17 -23.23
N SER A 68 7.39 -9.01 -24.32
CA SER A 68 6.96 -8.21 -25.46
C SER A 68 5.67 -8.73 -26.08
N GLU A 69 5.49 -10.05 -26.11
CA GLU A 69 4.25 -10.68 -26.59
C GLU A 69 3.08 -10.50 -25.60
N PHE A 70 3.33 -10.62 -24.30
CA PHE A 70 2.33 -10.37 -23.26
C PHE A 70 1.86 -8.93 -23.24
N ALA A 71 2.77 -7.98 -23.42
CA ALA A 71 2.44 -6.56 -23.52
C ALA A 71 1.59 -6.26 -24.77
N LYS A 72 1.96 -6.83 -25.93
CA LYS A 72 1.16 -6.69 -27.17
C LYS A 72 -0.24 -7.27 -27.03
N SER A 73 -0.36 -8.42 -26.37
CA SER A 73 -1.66 -9.08 -26.14
C SER A 73 -2.45 -8.51 -24.96
N ARG A 74 -1.88 -7.53 -24.23
CA ARG A 74 -2.44 -6.94 -23.00
C ARG A 74 -2.86 -7.99 -21.98
N LEU A 75 -2.05 -9.06 -21.88
CA LEU A 75 -2.36 -10.19 -21.02
C LEU A 75 -2.43 -9.81 -19.54
N PRO A 76 -1.50 -9.01 -18.98
CA PRO A 76 -1.59 -8.56 -17.60
C PRO A 76 -2.88 -7.80 -17.29
N GLU A 77 -3.27 -6.89 -18.18
CA GLU A 77 -4.47 -6.06 -18.03
C GLU A 77 -5.74 -6.91 -18.02
N ARG A 78 -5.85 -7.87 -18.94
CA ARG A 78 -7.00 -8.78 -19.02
C ARG A 78 -7.10 -9.70 -17.81
N VAL A 79 -5.96 -10.21 -17.32
CA VAL A 79 -5.92 -11.04 -16.11
C VAL A 79 -6.32 -10.20 -14.89
N HIS A 80 -5.81 -8.98 -14.79
CA HIS A 80 -6.15 -8.06 -13.70
C HIS A 80 -7.64 -7.70 -13.71
N GLU A 81 -8.20 -7.37 -14.88
CA GLU A 81 -9.63 -7.12 -15.07
C GLU A 81 -10.48 -8.32 -14.65
N ALA A 82 -10.13 -9.53 -15.10
CA ALA A 82 -10.84 -10.74 -14.72
C ALA A 82 -10.77 -11.00 -13.20
N LEU A 83 -9.62 -10.71 -12.57
CA LEU A 83 -9.43 -10.85 -11.14
C LEU A 83 -10.27 -9.82 -10.36
N ILE A 84 -10.33 -8.57 -10.81
CA ILE A 84 -11.18 -7.54 -10.21
C ILE A 84 -12.65 -7.97 -10.33
N ARG A 85 -13.10 -8.32 -11.54
CA ARG A 85 -14.49 -8.76 -11.76
C ARG A 85 -14.84 -9.95 -10.88
N LYS A 86 -13.95 -10.94 -10.74
CA LYS A 86 -14.23 -12.13 -9.92
C LYS A 86 -14.33 -11.83 -8.43
N ASN A 87 -13.46 -10.98 -7.89
CA ASN A 87 -13.35 -10.79 -6.44
C ASN A 87 -14.12 -9.57 -5.92
N TYR A 88 -14.38 -8.57 -6.78
CA TYR A 88 -14.97 -7.29 -6.40
C TYR A 88 -16.30 -7.01 -7.11
N ALA A 89 -16.91 -7.98 -7.81
CA ALA A 89 -18.21 -7.79 -8.45
C ALA A 89 -19.31 -7.32 -7.49
N GLU A 90 -19.31 -7.83 -6.26
CA GLU A 90 -20.31 -7.52 -5.24
C GLU A 90 -19.81 -6.52 -4.20
N VAL A 91 -18.56 -6.05 -4.34
CA VAL A 91 -17.96 -5.11 -3.41
C VAL A 91 -18.26 -3.69 -3.88
N LEU A 92 -18.96 -2.94 -3.05
CA LEU A 92 -19.26 -1.54 -3.33
C LEU A 92 -17.99 -0.69 -3.15
N VAL A 93 -17.41 -0.24 -4.27
CA VAL A 93 -16.23 0.63 -4.25
C VAL A 93 -16.68 2.09 -4.18
N GLY A 94 -16.51 2.71 -3.01
CA GLY A 94 -16.75 4.14 -2.81
C GLY A 94 -15.50 4.97 -3.05
N HIS A 95 -15.66 6.14 -3.68
CA HIS A 95 -14.59 7.13 -3.76
C HIS A 95 -14.60 7.97 -2.48
N LEU A 96 -13.50 7.94 -1.72
CA LEU A 96 -13.33 8.83 -0.57
C LEU A 96 -12.66 10.14 -1.04
N SER A 97 -13.45 11.08 -1.54
CA SER A 97 -12.98 12.46 -1.74
C SER A 97 -12.85 13.15 -0.39
N ARG A 98 -11.61 13.41 0.02
CA ARG A 98 -11.31 14.03 1.31
C ARG A 98 -10.60 15.36 1.04
N ASP A 99 -11.37 16.44 1.12
CA ASP A 99 -10.88 17.80 0.93
C ASP A 99 -10.86 18.55 2.27
N SER A 100 -9.87 19.44 2.43
CA SER A 100 -9.79 20.34 3.57
C SER A 100 -10.51 21.65 3.25
N THR A 101 -11.44 22.07 4.09
CA THR A 101 -12.00 23.42 4.07
C THR A 101 -11.44 24.22 5.24
N ALA A 102 -11.13 25.50 5.00
CA ALA A 102 -10.75 26.40 6.07
C ALA A 102 -11.96 26.62 6.99
N ILE A 103 -11.83 26.25 8.26
CA ILE A 103 -12.81 26.53 9.30
C ILE A 103 -12.33 27.77 10.04
N GLU A 104 -13.18 28.80 10.17
CA GLU A 104 -12.88 29.97 11.00
C GLU A 104 -12.94 29.58 12.49
N ALA A 105 -11.84 29.03 13.00
CA ALA A 105 -11.63 28.84 14.43
C ALA A 105 -10.88 30.06 14.99
N ARG A 106 -11.38 30.67 16.07
CA ARG A 106 -10.65 31.72 16.80
C ARG A 106 -9.42 31.09 17.47
N GLU A 107 -8.27 31.23 16.83
CA GLU A 107 -6.98 30.66 17.27
C GLU A 107 -6.44 31.28 18.57
N LYS A 108 -6.92 32.47 18.94
CA LYS A 108 -6.51 33.16 20.18
C LYS A 108 -7.50 32.90 21.32
N PRO A 109 -7.03 32.42 22.49
CA PRO A 109 -7.85 32.40 23.70
C PRO A 109 -8.35 33.82 23.97
N VAL A 110 -9.67 34.01 23.98
CA VAL A 110 -10.25 35.26 24.48
C VAL A 110 -9.86 35.34 25.95
N LYS A 111 -9.02 36.33 26.31
CA LYS A 111 -8.68 36.59 27.72
C LYS A 111 -10.00 36.79 28.47
N LYS A 112 -10.30 35.90 29.42
CA LYS A 112 -11.41 36.10 30.34
C LYS A 112 -11.16 37.44 31.07
N PRO A 113 -12.16 38.33 31.15
CA PRO A 113 -11.99 39.55 31.94
C PRO A 113 -11.64 39.14 33.37
N VAL A 114 -10.57 39.72 33.90
CA VAL A 114 -10.20 39.55 35.31
C VAL A 114 -11.27 40.29 36.10
N THR A 115 -12.18 39.55 36.72
CA THR A 115 -13.09 40.13 37.71
C THR A 115 -12.23 40.49 38.90
N GLU A 116 -12.09 41.79 39.20
CA GLU A 116 -11.50 42.23 40.46
C GLU A 116 -12.29 41.60 41.61
N SER A 117 -11.64 40.72 42.38
CA SER A 117 -12.24 40.14 43.56
C SER A 117 -12.49 41.25 44.57
N ALA A 118 -13.74 41.39 45.02
CA ALA A 118 -14.10 42.32 46.08
C ALA A 118 -13.19 42.12 47.31
N PRO A 119 -12.80 43.20 48.02
CA PRO A 119 -11.90 43.10 49.16
C PRO A 119 -12.48 42.15 50.22
N THR A 120 -11.69 41.15 50.58
CA THR A 120 -12.07 40.14 51.58
C THR A 120 -12.39 40.84 52.90
N ARG A 121 -13.53 40.48 53.52
CA ARG A 121 -13.90 41.01 54.84
C ARG A 121 -12.78 40.70 55.84
N ARG A 122 -12.42 41.70 56.65
CA ARG A 122 -11.39 41.57 57.71
C ARG A 122 -11.67 40.32 58.53
N GLY A 123 -10.65 39.47 58.64
CA GLY A 123 -10.71 38.24 59.43
C GLY A 123 -10.94 38.50 60.91
N ARG A 124 -11.18 37.42 61.67
CA ARG A 124 -11.35 37.45 63.12
C ARG A 124 -10.12 38.10 63.78
N PRO A 125 -10.29 39.09 64.67
CA PRO A 125 -9.16 39.67 65.41
C PRO A 125 -8.44 38.59 66.21
N LYS A 126 -7.12 38.73 66.35
CA LYS A 126 -6.34 37.89 67.25
C LYS A 126 -6.69 38.28 68.70
N GLN A 127 -6.60 37.29 69.59
CA GLN A 127 -7.04 37.44 70.98
C GLN A 127 -6.27 38.56 71.68
N GLY A 128 -6.98 39.63 72.05
CA GLY A 128 -6.44 40.80 72.77
C GLY A 128 -6.51 42.14 72.03
N GLU A 129 -7.03 42.19 70.80
CA GLU A 129 -7.14 43.45 70.03
C GLU A 129 -8.58 43.96 70.00
N ASP A 130 -8.84 45.16 70.53
CA ASP A 130 -10.17 45.76 70.59
C ASP A 130 -10.49 46.50 69.28
N ILE A 131 -11.55 46.06 68.58
CA ILE A 131 -11.98 46.66 67.32
C ILE A 131 -12.99 47.77 67.64
N GLY A 132 -12.55 49.03 67.53
CA GLY A 132 -13.41 50.21 67.68
C GLY A 132 -14.67 50.19 66.80
N PRO A 133 -15.71 50.97 67.16
CA PRO A 133 -17.07 50.75 66.66
C PRO A 133 -17.20 51.00 65.16
N ARG A 134 -18.03 50.18 64.52
CA ARG A 134 -18.34 50.25 63.09
C ARG A 134 -19.44 51.29 62.88
N ASN A 135 -19.10 52.47 62.33
CA ASN A 135 -20.08 53.50 61.94
C ASN A 135 -21.11 52.90 60.97
N ARG A 136 -22.39 53.18 61.22
CA ARG A 136 -23.54 52.70 60.45
C ARG A 136 -23.91 53.69 59.36
#